data_AF-A0A6I9T4D9-F1
#
_entry.id   AF-A0A6I9T4D9-F1
#
_cell.length_a   1.000
_cell.length_b   1.000
_cell.length_c   1.000
_cell.angle_alpha   90.00
_cell.angle_beta   90.00
_cell.angle_gamma   90.00
#
_symmetry.space_group_name_H-M   'P 1'
#
loop_
_entity.id
_entity.type
_entity.pdbx_description
1 polymer ?
#
loop_
_entity_poly.entity_id
_entity_poly.type
_entity_poly.pdbx_seq_one_letter_code
_entity_poly.pdbx_strand_id
1 'polypeptide(L)'
;MRRTKICMETDRISSLPCDVIDNILKYLPLCDAVRTSVLSREWRYNWETIPCLIFGSTCKVNLLRRYDWVSIIDQILLLHKGSITKFSLTIADLKMCRGIDNWLRFLSNCHVEELTFCFDFPDSHPVISQFLFTLDELTHLFLAYGELKPPPAFRGFERLVRLDLFNVCISAGEFKSFISKCPMLEYIKLESFGTKAIGDLEIDAPNLKFFSYRGRLSSICFKNTLLLAEMTMTSHRHKSLHDLQMPNDFAIFEPNDSNLVRILGQLPSITKLTVNRDFLQYLAGGGSGGGVPKKLPNDLNHMRLLTFWIINLSTIAEVTCALCLIRSSPKLQSLTITALGLRNPENLKTAAEFIRAQQECEITLSSLENINIRNFSGLEPEMEFVKLLLLAATALRKLEIITKNSNVSGKARTEIFEELVSSGRASVQAEIIVRDFD
;
A
#
# COMPACT_ATOMS: atom_id res chain seq x y z
N MET A 1 70.71 -21.63 4.52
CA MET A 1 69.27 -21.80 4.18
C MET A 1 68.70 -20.41 3.90
N ARG A 2 68.51 -20.06 2.62
CA ARG A 2 67.97 -18.75 2.20
C ARG A 2 66.49 -18.69 2.57
N ARG A 3 66.07 -17.72 3.39
CA ARG A 3 64.66 -17.39 3.57
C ARG A 3 64.15 -16.81 2.26
N THR A 4 63.37 -17.58 1.52
CA THR A 4 62.63 -17.12 0.35
C THR A 4 61.69 -16.00 0.79
N LYS A 5 61.95 -14.79 0.30
CA LYS A 5 61.05 -13.64 0.48
C LYS A 5 59.82 -13.93 -0.38
N ILE A 6 58.75 -14.40 0.24
CA ILE A 6 57.45 -14.53 -0.42
C ILE A 6 57.07 -13.11 -0.85
N CYS A 7 57.05 -12.87 -2.16
CA CYS A 7 56.53 -11.64 -2.73
C CYS A 7 55.03 -11.66 -2.44
N MET A 8 54.58 -10.93 -1.41
CA MET A 8 53.15 -10.78 -1.14
C MET A 8 52.53 -10.15 -2.38
N GLU A 9 51.65 -10.87 -3.06
CA GLU A 9 50.72 -10.24 -4.01
C GLU A 9 50.05 -9.09 -3.26
N THR A 10 50.20 -7.87 -3.80
CA THR A 10 49.61 -6.67 -3.20
C THR A 10 48.12 -6.91 -3.05
N ASP A 11 47.61 -6.76 -1.82
CA ASP A 11 46.19 -6.89 -1.53
C ASP A 11 45.42 -5.82 -2.31
N ARG A 12 44.86 -6.26 -3.45
CA ARG A 12 44.24 -5.37 -4.44
C ARG A 12 43.00 -4.69 -3.88
N ILE A 13 42.29 -5.34 -2.95
CA ILE A 13 41.05 -4.79 -2.39
C ILE A 13 41.38 -3.79 -1.28
N SER A 14 42.39 -4.08 -0.45
CA SER A 14 42.90 -3.10 0.54
C SER A 14 43.54 -1.86 -0.10
N SER A 15 44.07 -1.98 -1.33
CA SER A 15 44.64 -0.85 -2.06
C SER A 15 43.62 0.11 -2.70
N LEU A 16 42.33 -0.19 -2.60
CA LEU A 16 41.27 0.67 -3.14
C LEU A 16 41.13 1.96 -2.31
N PRO A 17 40.76 3.09 -2.91
CA PRO A 17 40.38 4.30 -2.19
C PRO A 17 39.27 4.05 -1.15
N CYS A 18 39.31 4.77 -0.02
CA CYS A 18 38.37 4.57 1.08
C CYS A 18 36.90 4.69 0.65
N ASP A 19 36.59 5.65 -0.24
CA ASP A 19 35.25 5.85 -0.79
C ASP A 19 34.76 4.65 -1.61
N VAL A 20 35.65 3.94 -2.29
CA VAL A 20 35.32 2.71 -3.02
C VAL A 20 35.05 1.56 -2.04
N ILE A 21 35.86 1.44 -1.00
CA ILE A 21 35.66 0.43 0.05
C ILE A 21 34.35 0.68 0.80
N ASP A 22 34.07 1.92 1.20
CA ASP A 22 32.81 2.32 1.84
C ASP A 22 31.60 1.98 0.95
N ASN A 23 31.71 2.24 -0.36
CA ASN A 23 30.68 1.86 -1.33
C ASN A 23 30.50 0.35 -1.43
N ILE A 24 31.57 -0.45 -1.45
CA ILE A 24 31.47 -1.92 -1.43
C ILE A 24 30.76 -2.39 -0.17
N LEU A 25 31.19 -1.89 1.00
CA LEU A 25 30.65 -2.28 2.29
C LEU A 25 29.19 -1.87 2.48
N LYS A 26 28.77 -0.74 1.89
CA LYS A 26 27.37 -0.28 1.87
C LYS A 26 26.40 -1.29 1.25
N TYR A 27 26.88 -2.12 0.32
CA TYR A 27 26.06 -3.18 -0.31
C TYR A 27 26.09 -4.51 0.44
N LEU A 28 26.90 -4.63 1.49
CA LEU A 28 26.93 -5.82 2.34
C LEU A 28 25.92 -5.67 3.49
N PRO A 29 25.27 -6.78 3.91
CA PRO A 29 24.65 -6.83 5.22
C PRO A 29 25.62 -6.39 6.32
N LEU A 30 25.14 -5.64 7.32
CA LEU A 30 26.00 -5.13 8.40
C LEU A 30 26.82 -6.26 9.07
N CYS A 31 26.19 -7.41 9.33
CA CYS A 31 26.87 -8.59 9.86
C CYS A 31 28.04 -9.07 8.96
N ASP A 32 27.91 -8.99 7.64
CA ASP A 32 28.95 -9.39 6.70
C ASP A 32 30.02 -8.30 6.52
N ALA A 33 29.62 -7.03 6.56
CA ALA A 33 30.55 -5.91 6.59
C ALA A 33 31.45 -5.97 7.83
N VAL A 34 30.89 -6.22 9.02
CA VAL A 34 31.67 -6.44 10.25
C VAL A 34 32.56 -7.67 10.12
N ARG A 35 32.13 -8.76 9.48
CA ARG A 35 32.98 -9.95 9.25
C ARG A 35 34.21 -9.67 8.42
N THR A 36 34.19 -8.67 7.53
CA THR A 36 35.39 -8.29 6.77
C THR A 36 36.54 -7.83 7.68
N SER A 37 36.26 -7.48 8.94
CA SER A 37 37.28 -7.11 9.95
C SER A 37 38.34 -8.17 10.22
N VAL A 38 38.10 -9.43 9.86
CA VAL A 38 39.08 -10.52 10.01
C VAL A 38 40.05 -10.64 8.83
N LEU A 39 39.79 -9.94 7.71
CA LEU A 39 40.57 -10.05 6.48
C LEU A 39 41.97 -9.45 6.63
N SER A 40 42.09 -8.28 7.28
CA SER A 40 43.38 -7.63 7.54
C SER A 40 43.29 -6.62 8.69
N ARG A 41 44.42 -6.03 9.07
CA ARG A 41 44.45 -4.93 10.06
C ARG A 41 43.75 -3.66 9.54
N GLU A 42 43.78 -3.42 8.24
CA GLU A 42 43.14 -2.27 7.60
C GLU A 42 41.62 -2.48 7.56
N TRP A 43 41.17 -3.67 7.14
CA TRP A 43 39.74 -4.00 7.09
C TRP A 43 39.05 -4.05 8.46
N ARG A 44 39.83 -4.16 9.54
CA ARG A 44 39.32 -4.22 10.91
C ARG A 44 38.34 -3.10 11.25
N TYR A 45 38.59 -1.91 10.71
CA TYR A 45 37.90 -0.68 11.10
C TYR A 45 37.01 -0.10 9.99
N ASN A 46 37.05 -0.65 8.77
CA ASN A 46 36.32 -0.09 7.62
C ASN A 46 34.79 -0.10 7.83
N TRP A 47 34.25 -0.97 8.68
CA TRP A 47 32.83 -0.98 8.99
C TRP A 47 32.39 0.18 9.91
N GLU A 48 33.33 0.80 10.64
CA GLU A 48 33.05 1.88 11.61
C GLU A 48 32.59 3.18 10.93
N THR A 49 32.71 3.30 9.60
CA THR A 49 32.33 4.49 8.80
C THR A 49 31.12 4.26 7.90
N ILE A 50 30.53 3.06 7.89
CA ILE A 50 29.43 2.72 6.98
C ILE A 50 28.17 3.55 7.32
N PRO A 51 27.61 4.30 6.36
CA PRO A 51 26.48 5.20 6.64
C PRO A 51 25.13 4.50 6.86
N CYS A 52 25.06 3.20 6.55
CA CYS A 52 23.84 2.40 6.62
C CYS A 52 23.96 1.28 7.68
N LEU A 53 23.27 1.44 8.81
CA LEU A 53 23.21 0.44 9.87
C LEU A 53 21.86 -0.27 9.85
N ILE A 54 21.85 -1.52 9.35
CA ILE A 54 20.64 -2.33 9.20
C ILE A 54 20.73 -3.57 10.10
N PHE A 55 19.84 -3.64 11.09
CA PHE A 55 19.72 -4.69 12.07
C PHE A 55 18.44 -5.53 11.84
N GLY A 56 18.59 -6.86 11.91
CA GLY A 56 17.48 -7.81 11.96
C GLY A 56 17.29 -8.69 10.72
N SER A 57 16.91 -8.14 9.57
CA SER A 57 16.46 -8.93 8.41
C SER A 57 17.53 -9.80 7.72
N THR A 58 18.81 -9.44 7.86
CA THR A 58 19.94 -10.14 7.22
C THR A 58 20.78 -10.97 8.19
N CYS A 59 20.69 -10.69 9.49
CA CYS A 59 21.39 -11.45 10.52
C CYS A 59 20.50 -12.62 10.93
N LYS A 60 20.77 -13.81 10.35
CA LYS A 60 20.05 -15.08 10.53
C LYS A 60 19.14 -15.10 11.76
N VAL A 61 17.83 -15.25 11.56
CA VAL A 61 16.76 -15.19 12.58
C VAL A 61 17.04 -16.03 13.84
N ASN A 62 17.79 -17.13 13.71
CA ASN A 62 18.20 -17.98 14.83
C ASN A 62 19.23 -17.33 15.80
N LEU A 63 19.93 -16.27 15.39
CA LEU A 63 20.84 -15.49 16.23
C LEU A 63 20.06 -14.55 17.17
N LEU A 64 18.82 -14.20 16.82
CA LEU A 64 18.03 -13.20 17.55
C LEU A 64 17.68 -13.62 18.98
N ARG A 65 17.49 -14.93 19.19
CA ARG A 65 17.18 -15.51 20.50
C ARG A 65 18.42 -15.85 21.33
N ARG A 66 19.63 -15.78 20.75
CA ARG A 66 20.88 -16.23 21.38
C ARG A 66 21.76 -15.11 21.91
N TYR A 67 21.62 -13.89 21.40
CA TYR A 67 22.51 -12.78 21.73
C TYR A 67 21.76 -11.61 22.34
N ASP A 68 22.44 -10.88 23.22
CA ASP A 68 21.97 -9.60 23.74
C ASP A 68 22.14 -8.53 22.66
N TRP A 69 21.09 -8.34 21.85
CA TRP A 69 21.09 -7.34 20.78
C TRP A 69 21.17 -5.92 21.29
N VAL A 70 20.74 -5.65 22.53
CA VAL A 70 20.88 -4.32 23.11
C VAL A 70 22.36 -4.00 23.24
N SER A 71 23.12 -4.89 23.89
CA SER A 71 24.56 -4.73 24.04
C SER A 71 25.31 -4.68 22.71
N ILE A 72 24.91 -5.49 21.72
CA ILE A 72 25.53 -5.48 20.38
C ILE A 72 25.31 -4.13 19.68
N ILE A 73 24.08 -3.63 19.68
CA ILE A 73 23.77 -2.34 19.04
C ILE A 73 24.47 -1.20 19.78
N ASP A 74 24.47 -1.22 21.11
CA ASP A 74 25.20 -0.24 21.92
C ASP A 74 26.69 -0.23 21.57
N GLN A 75 27.33 -1.40 21.44
CA GLN A 75 28.74 -1.50 21.04
C GLN A 75 28.98 -1.00 19.61
N ILE A 76 28.10 -1.34 18.67
CA ILE A 76 28.22 -0.89 17.28
C ILE A 76 28.09 0.64 17.20
N LEU A 77 27.09 1.21 17.88
CA LEU A 77 26.90 2.67 17.91
C LEU A 77 28.05 3.39 18.63
N LEU A 78 28.58 2.81 19.71
CA LEU A 78 29.72 3.37 20.44
C LEU A 78 31.01 3.39 19.60
N LEU A 79 31.23 2.36 18.78
CA LEU A 79 32.41 2.25 17.93
C LEU A 79 32.26 2.98 16.59
N HIS A 80 31.04 3.35 16.21
CA HIS A 80 30.76 4.02 14.94
C HIS A 80 31.34 5.44 14.94
N LYS A 81 32.13 5.76 13.92
CA LYS A 81 32.80 7.05 13.73
C LYS A 81 32.29 7.82 12.51
N GLY A 82 31.55 7.16 11.62
CA GLY A 82 30.95 7.75 10.44
C GLY A 82 29.65 8.51 10.72
N SER A 83 29.13 9.16 9.68
CA SER A 83 27.77 9.70 9.70
C SER A 83 26.77 8.60 9.39
N ILE A 84 25.78 8.40 10.26
CA ILE A 84 24.68 7.45 10.03
C ILE A 84 23.57 8.19 9.30
N THR A 85 23.37 7.86 8.02
CA THR A 85 22.26 8.40 7.23
C THR A 85 21.06 7.47 7.19
N LYS A 86 21.28 6.16 7.39
CA LYS A 86 20.21 5.15 7.41
C LYS A 86 20.35 4.24 8.62
N PHE A 87 19.29 4.19 9.43
CA PHE A 87 19.19 3.29 10.57
C PHE A 87 17.92 2.44 10.47
N SER A 88 18.07 1.11 10.54
CA SER A 88 16.94 0.19 10.45
C SER A 88 17.04 -0.89 11.51
N LEU A 89 16.00 -1.02 12.33
CA LEU A 89 15.85 -2.10 13.30
C LEU A 89 14.52 -2.82 13.06
N THR A 90 14.60 -4.07 12.58
CA THR A 90 13.40 -4.83 12.16
C THR A 90 12.88 -5.84 13.18
N ILE A 91 13.55 -5.97 14.33
CA ILE A 91 13.33 -7.05 15.31
C ILE A 91 13.49 -6.50 16.73
N ALA A 92 12.82 -5.38 17.01
CA ALA A 92 12.84 -4.79 18.35
C ALA A 92 11.93 -5.60 19.28
N ASP A 93 12.51 -6.32 20.26
CA ASP A 93 11.76 -6.99 21.33
C ASP A 93 11.50 -6.04 22.54
N LEU A 94 10.66 -6.43 23.53
CA LEU A 94 10.26 -5.59 24.67
C LEU A 94 11.45 -5.31 25.60
N LYS A 95 12.46 -6.19 25.59
CA LYS A 95 13.70 -6.00 26.34
C LYS A 95 14.52 -4.88 25.70
N MET A 96 14.39 -4.68 24.38
CA MET A 96 15.09 -3.64 23.63
C MET A 96 14.49 -2.24 23.80
N CYS A 97 13.27 -2.07 24.32
CA CYS A 97 12.62 -0.76 24.45
C CYS A 97 13.50 0.30 25.16
N ARG A 98 14.22 -0.08 26.22
CA ARG A 98 15.17 0.84 26.90
C ARG A 98 16.37 1.20 26.03
N GLY A 99 16.84 0.28 25.19
CA GLY A 99 17.91 0.54 24.23
C GLY A 99 17.47 1.53 23.15
N ILE A 100 16.23 1.42 22.67
CA ILE A 100 15.69 2.27 21.59
C ILE A 100 15.72 3.75 21.97
N ASP A 101 15.39 4.11 23.21
CA ASP A 101 15.50 5.49 23.70
C ASP A 101 16.93 6.02 23.60
N ASN A 102 17.91 5.20 23.99
CA ASN A 102 19.32 5.57 23.94
C ASN A 102 19.82 5.66 22.49
N TRP A 103 19.38 4.75 21.62
CA TRP A 103 19.75 4.76 20.21
C TRP A 103 19.16 5.97 19.51
N LEU A 104 17.88 6.28 19.71
CA LEU A 104 17.26 7.48 19.14
C LEU A 104 17.94 8.77 19.64
N ARG A 105 18.33 8.82 20.93
CA ARG A 105 19.11 9.95 21.47
C ARG A 105 20.51 10.03 20.87
N PHE A 106 21.15 8.91 20.56
CA PHE A 106 22.43 8.92 19.86
C PHE A 106 22.23 9.43 18.42
N LEU A 107 21.25 8.88 17.72
CA LEU A 107 20.89 9.22 16.34
C LEU A 107 20.42 10.67 16.18
N SER A 108 19.88 11.31 17.21
CA SER A 108 19.56 12.74 17.16
C SER A 108 20.77 13.64 17.03
N ASN A 109 21.98 13.13 17.31
CA ASN A 109 23.24 13.82 17.03
C ASN A 109 23.83 13.43 15.66
N CYS A 110 23.11 12.64 14.87
CA CYS A 110 23.49 12.20 13.54
C CYS A 110 22.56 12.82 12.48
N HIS A 111 23.01 12.85 11.23
CA HIS A 111 22.22 13.29 10.08
C HIS A 111 21.40 12.12 9.50
N VAL A 112 20.52 11.53 10.31
CA VAL A 112 19.69 10.40 9.88
C VAL A 112 18.61 10.86 8.91
N GLU A 113 18.66 10.34 7.69
CA GLU A 113 17.69 10.60 6.63
C GLU A 113 16.62 9.50 6.53
N GLU A 114 17.00 8.24 6.76
CA GLU A 114 16.09 7.10 6.69
C GLU A 114 16.04 6.34 8.02
N LEU A 115 14.84 6.22 8.59
CA LEU A 115 14.60 5.49 9.82
C LEU A 115 13.54 4.41 9.64
N THR A 116 13.88 3.18 10.03
CA THR A 116 12.98 2.04 10.06
C THR A 116 12.96 1.41 11.45
N PHE A 117 11.79 1.37 12.08
CA PHE A 117 11.56 0.56 13.28
C PHE A 117 10.40 -0.41 13.07
N CYS A 118 10.64 -1.69 13.27
CA CYS A 118 9.60 -2.72 13.37
C CYS A 118 9.69 -3.38 14.74
N PHE A 119 8.65 -3.19 15.54
CA PHE A 119 8.51 -3.82 16.85
C PHE A 119 7.92 -5.22 16.67
N ASP A 120 8.44 -6.22 17.38
CA ASP A 120 7.94 -7.60 17.34
C ASP A 120 6.77 -7.82 18.32
N PHE A 121 5.80 -6.88 18.33
CA PHE A 121 4.66 -6.89 19.25
C PHE A 121 3.34 -6.57 18.56
N PRO A 122 2.61 -7.58 18.08
CA PRO A 122 1.27 -7.38 17.55
C PRO A 122 0.29 -6.84 18.60
N ASP A 123 0.45 -7.24 19.87
CA ASP A 123 -0.56 -7.07 20.91
C ASP A 123 -0.27 -5.92 21.89
N SER A 124 0.98 -5.49 22.01
CA SER A 124 1.39 -4.34 22.83
C SER A 124 2.05 -3.31 21.93
N HIS A 125 1.42 -2.13 21.74
CA HIS A 125 1.97 -1.05 20.94
C HIS A 125 2.82 -0.15 21.84
N PRO A 126 4.16 -0.34 21.93
CA PRO A 126 4.99 0.50 22.79
C PRO A 126 4.96 1.95 22.31
N VAL A 127 4.90 2.89 23.26
CA VAL A 127 5.05 4.32 22.95
C VAL A 127 6.44 4.54 22.38
N ILE A 128 6.48 5.06 21.16
CA ILE A 128 7.72 5.41 20.48
C ILE A 128 8.34 6.62 21.18
N SER A 129 9.66 6.58 21.36
CA SER A 129 10.41 7.60 22.07
C SER A 129 10.23 8.99 21.49
N GLN A 130 10.19 10.00 22.36
CA GLN A 130 10.13 11.41 21.94
C GLN A 130 11.35 11.86 21.12
N PHE A 131 12.50 11.17 21.27
CA PHE A 131 13.72 11.45 20.50
C PHE A 131 13.57 11.17 19.00
N LEU A 132 12.57 10.40 18.58
CA LEU A 132 12.26 10.26 17.16
C LEU A 132 11.88 11.61 16.53
N PHE A 133 11.20 12.48 17.28
CA PHE A 133 10.71 13.77 16.81
C PHE A 133 11.77 14.88 16.79
N THR A 134 13.02 14.56 17.14
CA THR A 134 14.17 15.47 17.05
C THR A 134 15.09 15.13 15.86
N LEU A 135 14.70 14.18 15.02
CA LEU A 135 15.46 13.80 13.82
C LEU A 135 15.06 14.71 12.65
N ASP A 136 15.62 15.92 12.62
CA ASP A 136 15.22 17.01 11.71
C ASP A 136 15.53 16.71 10.23
N GLU A 137 16.47 15.79 9.97
CA GLU A 137 16.96 15.42 8.65
C GLU A 137 16.17 14.27 7.98
N LEU A 138 15.14 13.74 8.64
CA LEU A 138 14.39 12.61 8.12
C LEU A 138 13.70 12.92 6.80
N THR A 139 13.99 12.08 5.80
CA THR A 139 13.33 12.02 4.51
C THR A 139 12.40 10.81 4.40
N HIS A 140 12.72 9.70 5.08
CA HIS A 140 11.94 8.47 5.08
C HIS A 140 11.73 7.93 6.49
N LEU A 141 10.47 7.69 6.85
CA LEU A 141 10.10 7.11 8.13
C LEU A 141 9.20 5.89 7.91
N PHE A 142 9.70 4.72 8.32
CA PHE A 142 8.92 3.48 8.42
C PHE A 142 8.78 3.08 9.89
N LEU A 143 7.54 2.94 10.35
CA LEU A 143 7.23 2.48 11.70
C LEU A 143 6.23 1.33 11.63
N ALA A 144 6.52 0.24 12.33
CA ALA A 144 5.60 -0.89 12.43
C ALA A 144 5.40 -1.36 13.88
N TYR A 145 4.14 -1.56 14.28
CA TYR A 145 3.72 -2.12 15.58
C TYR A 145 4.06 -1.25 16.81
N GLY A 146 3.90 0.08 16.73
CA GLY A 146 4.18 1.02 17.82
C GLY A 146 3.05 2.02 18.09
N GLU A 147 3.16 2.83 19.13
CA GLU A 147 2.26 3.97 19.40
C GLU A 147 3.00 5.29 19.17
N LEU A 148 2.48 6.12 18.27
CA LEU A 148 3.08 7.41 17.92
C LEU A 148 2.37 8.53 18.69
N LYS A 149 3.08 9.17 19.61
CA LYS A 149 2.62 10.32 20.40
C LYS A 149 3.52 11.54 20.16
N PRO A 150 3.23 12.37 19.14
CA PRO A 150 4.01 13.57 18.89
C PRO A 150 3.96 14.52 20.10
N PRO A 151 5.11 14.92 20.67
CA PRO A 151 5.12 15.84 21.80
C PRO A 151 4.62 17.23 21.38
N PRO A 152 4.07 18.05 22.29
CA PRO A 152 3.61 19.41 21.96
C PRO A 152 4.69 20.29 21.32
N ALA A 153 5.95 20.07 21.69
CA ALA A 153 7.11 20.78 21.15
C ALA A 153 7.55 20.32 19.75
N PHE A 154 6.94 19.27 19.18
CA PHE A 154 7.28 18.77 17.85
C PHE A 154 7.07 19.86 16.79
N ARG A 155 8.16 20.26 16.13
CA ARG A 155 8.15 21.33 15.12
C ARG A 155 7.75 20.84 13.73
N GLY A 156 7.81 19.53 13.51
CA GLY A 156 7.58 18.94 12.20
C GLY A 156 8.82 18.23 11.65
N PHE A 157 8.61 17.42 10.62
CA PHE A 157 9.70 16.90 9.81
C PHE A 157 9.72 17.65 8.47
N GLU A 158 10.57 18.67 8.37
CA GLU A 158 10.58 19.58 7.21
C GLU A 158 11.00 18.89 5.91
N ARG A 159 11.82 17.84 6.00
CA ARG A 159 12.37 17.10 4.84
C ARG A 159 11.67 15.76 4.58
N LEU A 160 10.64 15.41 5.36
CA LEU A 160 10.01 14.08 5.25
C LEU A 160 9.23 13.97 3.95
N VAL A 161 9.71 13.08 3.07
CA VAL A 161 9.12 12.77 1.76
C VAL A 161 8.20 11.57 1.84
N ARG A 162 8.56 10.58 2.66
CA ARG A 162 7.88 9.28 2.69
C ARG A 162 7.57 8.82 4.11
N LEU A 163 6.31 8.50 4.35
CA LEU A 163 5.79 7.97 5.60
C LEU A 163 5.10 6.62 5.37
N ASP A 164 5.61 5.57 6.00
CA ASP A 164 4.99 4.25 6.05
C ASP A 164 4.69 3.90 7.51
N LEU A 165 3.40 3.79 7.86
CA LEU A 165 2.94 3.38 9.19
C LEU A 165 2.18 2.06 9.07
N PHE A 166 2.67 1.02 9.74
CA PHE A 166 2.09 -0.32 9.72
C PHE A 166 1.73 -0.77 11.13
N ASN A 167 0.47 -0.97 11.42
CA ASN A 167 -0.04 -1.23 12.75
C ASN A 167 0.45 -0.21 13.80
N VAL A 168 0.38 1.09 13.48
CA VAL A 168 0.79 2.14 14.42
C VAL A 168 -0.45 2.76 15.06
N CYS A 169 -0.49 2.81 16.39
CA CYS A 169 -1.52 3.52 17.13
C CYS A 169 -1.24 5.02 17.12
N ILE A 170 -2.15 5.81 16.56
CA ILE A 170 -2.17 7.26 16.61
C ILE A 170 -3.62 7.73 16.48
N SER A 171 -4.04 8.72 17.26
CA SER A 171 -5.40 9.27 17.10
C SER A 171 -5.52 10.09 15.81
N ALA A 172 -6.73 10.21 15.27
CA ALA A 172 -6.95 10.96 14.03
C ALA A 172 -6.53 12.45 14.15
N GLY A 173 -6.76 13.06 15.32
CA GLY A 173 -6.35 14.44 15.60
C GLY A 173 -4.82 14.61 15.69
N GLU A 174 -4.13 13.68 16.34
CA GLU A 174 -2.66 13.68 16.39
C GLU A 174 -2.05 13.45 15.02
N PHE A 175 -2.62 12.53 14.23
CA PHE A 175 -2.15 12.25 12.88
C PHE A 175 -2.32 13.47 11.97
N LYS A 176 -3.47 14.15 12.03
CA LYS A 176 -3.70 15.41 11.31
C LYS A 176 -2.64 16.46 11.66
N SER A 177 -2.37 16.65 12.96
CA SER A 177 -1.36 17.60 13.46
C SER A 177 0.07 17.20 13.05
N PHE A 178 0.33 15.90 12.95
CA PHE A 178 1.63 15.37 12.52
C PHE A 178 1.88 15.65 11.03
N ILE A 179 0.92 15.32 10.16
CA ILE A 179 1.04 15.48 8.71
C ILE A 179 1.13 16.96 8.31
N SER A 180 0.36 17.85 8.96
CA SER A 180 0.40 19.29 8.64
C SER A 180 1.76 19.94 8.91
N LYS A 181 2.61 19.30 9.74
CA LYS A 181 3.97 19.72 10.04
C LYS A 181 5.03 19.04 9.16
N CYS A 182 4.62 18.32 8.11
CA CYS A 182 5.51 17.62 7.19
C CYS A 182 5.25 18.08 5.73
N PRO A 183 5.72 19.28 5.34
CA PRO A 183 5.30 19.94 4.10
C PRO A 183 5.83 19.28 2.81
N MET A 184 6.90 18.48 2.89
CA MET A 184 7.53 17.80 1.75
C MET A 184 6.96 16.39 1.49
N LEU A 185 5.91 15.97 2.21
CA LEU A 185 5.36 14.63 2.07
C LEU A 185 4.80 14.40 0.66
N GLU A 186 5.38 13.41 -0.03
CA GLU A 186 4.95 12.94 -1.35
C GLU A 186 4.29 11.57 -1.28
N TYR A 187 4.60 10.77 -0.26
CA TYR A 187 4.15 9.39 -0.13
C TYR A 187 3.66 9.11 1.29
N ILE A 188 2.42 8.64 1.41
CA ILE A 188 1.85 8.15 2.67
C ILE A 188 1.29 6.75 2.44
N LYS A 189 1.72 5.79 3.26
CA LYS A 189 1.12 4.46 3.35
C LYS A 189 0.77 4.15 4.80
N LEU A 190 -0.50 3.86 5.02
CA LEU A 190 -1.07 3.52 6.32
C LEU A 190 -1.70 2.13 6.22
N GLU A 191 -1.31 1.25 7.11
CA GLU A 191 -1.90 -0.08 7.28
C GLU A 191 -2.16 -0.26 8.77
N SER A 192 -3.39 -0.49 9.21
CA SER A 192 -3.71 -0.66 10.63
C SER A 192 -3.89 -2.15 10.99
N PHE A 193 -3.86 -2.58 12.25
CA PHE A 193 -4.46 -3.86 12.66
C PHE A 193 -5.19 -3.62 13.97
N GLY A 194 -6.51 -3.45 13.87
CA GLY A 194 -7.34 -3.20 15.02
C GLY A 194 -8.81 -3.42 14.70
N THR A 195 -9.61 -3.63 15.76
CA THR A 195 -11.06 -3.77 15.66
C THR A 195 -11.78 -2.42 15.62
N LYS A 196 -11.14 -1.35 16.10
CA LYS A 196 -11.69 0.01 16.12
C LYS A 196 -11.30 0.76 14.85
N ALA A 197 -12.25 1.47 14.26
CA ALA A 197 -11.97 2.35 13.15
C ALA A 197 -11.04 3.49 13.60
N ILE A 198 -10.08 3.88 12.75
CA ILE A 198 -9.51 5.22 12.86
C ILE A 198 -10.67 6.20 12.68
N GLY A 199 -10.71 7.25 13.52
CA GLY A 199 -11.69 8.32 13.43
C GLY A 199 -11.59 9.10 12.12
N ASP A 200 -12.00 10.37 12.13
CA ASP A 200 -12.04 11.18 10.91
C ASP A 200 -10.64 11.55 10.42
N LEU A 201 -10.19 10.88 9.36
CA LEU A 201 -8.85 11.07 8.81
C LEU A 201 -8.82 12.29 7.89
N GLU A 202 -8.10 13.32 8.29
CA GLU A 202 -7.87 14.51 7.46
C GLU A 202 -6.43 14.51 6.94
N ILE A 203 -6.28 14.50 5.62
CA ILE A 203 -4.99 14.54 4.94
C ILE A 203 -4.80 15.92 4.34
N ASP A 204 -3.98 16.75 4.99
CA ASP A 204 -3.56 18.06 4.47
C ASP A 204 -2.08 18.00 4.07
N ALA A 205 -1.83 17.70 2.80
CA ALA A 205 -0.47 17.43 2.29
C ALA A 205 -0.32 17.94 0.84
N PRO A 206 0.24 19.14 0.63
CA PRO A 206 0.24 19.81 -0.68
C PRO A 206 1.05 19.09 -1.77
N ASN A 207 2.11 18.39 -1.38
CA ASN A 207 3.01 17.69 -2.28
C ASN A 207 2.68 16.20 -2.46
N LEU A 208 1.57 15.72 -1.87
CA LEU A 208 1.23 14.31 -1.84
C LEU A 208 0.95 13.77 -3.24
N LYS A 209 1.70 12.75 -3.67
CA LYS A 209 1.56 12.07 -4.96
C LYS A 209 0.97 10.67 -4.81
N PHE A 210 1.23 9.99 -3.69
CA PHE A 210 0.77 8.64 -3.41
C PHE A 210 0.14 8.55 -2.02
N PHE A 211 -1.08 7.99 -1.97
CA PHE A 211 -1.77 7.67 -0.72
C PHE A 211 -2.27 6.23 -0.74
N SER A 212 -1.91 5.45 0.27
CA SER A 212 -2.45 4.11 0.48
C SER A 212 -2.97 3.98 1.90
N TYR A 213 -4.23 3.59 2.02
CA TYR A 213 -4.83 3.21 3.30
C TYR A 213 -5.34 1.77 3.22
N ARG A 214 -4.94 0.97 4.20
CA ARG A 214 -5.50 -0.35 4.44
C ARG A 214 -6.04 -0.40 5.87
N GLY A 215 -7.36 -0.40 6.01
CA GLY A 215 -8.03 -0.67 7.27
C GLY A 215 -9.46 -0.18 7.43
N ARG A 216 -9.92 -0.11 8.69
CA ARG A 216 -11.24 0.42 9.05
C ARG A 216 -11.12 1.92 9.30
N LEU A 217 -11.89 2.75 8.60
CA LEU A 217 -11.91 4.20 8.77
C LEU A 217 -13.36 4.65 9.01
N SER A 218 -13.59 5.68 9.83
CA SER A 218 -14.94 6.26 10.00
C SER A 218 -15.24 7.25 8.88
N SER A 219 -14.29 8.15 8.60
CA SER A 219 -14.35 9.03 7.43
C SER A 219 -12.95 9.43 6.98
N ILE A 220 -12.85 9.93 5.74
CA ILE A 220 -11.62 10.51 5.19
C ILE A 220 -11.93 11.79 4.43
N CYS A 221 -11.05 12.80 4.56
CA CYS A 221 -11.11 14.06 3.83
C CYS A 221 -9.71 14.44 3.35
N PHE A 222 -9.63 14.97 2.14
CA PHE A 222 -8.40 15.45 1.53
C PHE A 222 -8.41 16.97 1.44
N LYS A 223 -7.35 17.63 1.89
CA LYS A 223 -7.15 19.08 1.81
C LYS A 223 -5.82 19.37 1.14
N ASN A 224 -5.83 20.33 0.23
CA ASN A 224 -4.65 20.74 -0.52
C ASN A 224 -3.92 19.63 -1.30
N THR A 225 -4.47 18.41 -1.45
CA THR A 225 -3.79 17.27 -2.12
C THR A 225 -3.96 17.26 -3.64
N LEU A 226 -3.80 18.41 -4.30
CA LEU A 226 -4.07 18.55 -5.74
C LEU A 226 -3.12 17.73 -6.63
N LEU A 227 -1.97 17.30 -6.10
CA LEU A 227 -0.97 16.49 -6.80
C LEU A 227 -1.17 14.99 -6.62
N LEU A 228 -2.20 14.55 -5.88
CA LEU A 228 -2.43 13.13 -5.60
C LEU A 228 -2.74 12.37 -6.89
N ALA A 229 -1.78 11.58 -7.35
CA ALA A 229 -1.83 10.85 -8.61
C ALA A 229 -2.26 9.39 -8.40
N GLU A 230 -1.92 8.79 -7.26
CA GLU A 230 -2.23 7.39 -6.95
C GLU A 230 -2.91 7.27 -5.59
N MET A 231 -4.08 6.62 -5.57
CA MET A 231 -4.83 6.35 -4.35
C MET A 231 -5.20 4.87 -4.25
N THR A 232 -4.89 4.25 -3.12
CA THR A 232 -5.28 2.88 -2.79
C THR A 232 -6.05 2.85 -1.47
N MET A 233 -7.29 2.36 -1.50
CA MET A 233 -8.14 2.20 -0.33
C MET A 233 -8.60 0.74 -0.22
N THR A 234 -8.15 0.05 0.83
CA THR A 234 -8.47 -1.36 1.06
C THR A 234 -8.79 -1.62 2.53
N SER A 235 -9.31 -2.80 2.85
CA SER A 235 -9.67 -3.22 4.22
C SER A 235 -9.02 -4.55 4.59
N HIS A 236 -8.90 -4.82 5.88
CA HIS A 236 -8.23 -6.00 6.44
C HIS A 236 -8.98 -7.32 6.28
N ARG A 237 -10.28 -7.30 5.91
CA ARG A 237 -11.12 -8.50 5.99
C ARG A 237 -10.72 -9.65 5.05
N HIS A 238 -9.76 -9.46 4.14
CA HIS A 238 -9.48 -10.48 3.13
C HIS A 238 -7.97 -10.75 3.02
N LYS A 239 -7.44 -11.58 3.92
CA LYS A 239 -6.22 -12.35 3.65
C LYS A 239 -6.53 -13.59 2.79
N SER A 240 -7.79 -14.04 2.78
CA SER A 240 -8.26 -15.20 2.00
C SER A 240 -9.73 -15.04 1.60
N LEU A 241 -10.12 -15.63 0.46
CA LEU A 241 -11.53 -15.74 0.02
C LEU A 241 -12.37 -16.64 0.95
N HIS A 242 -11.74 -17.39 1.86
CA HIS A 242 -12.42 -18.31 2.77
C HIS A 242 -12.97 -17.62 4.04
N ASP A 243 -12.56 -16.39 4.34
CA ASP A 243 -13.01 -15.65 5.52
C ASP A 243 -14.31 -14.84 5.29
N LEU A 244 -14.92 -14.99 4.11
CA LEU A 244 -16.08 -14.21 3.63
C LEU A 244 -17.43 -14.66 4.19
N GLN A 245 -17.45 -15.68 5.05
CA GLN A 245 -18.68 -16.33 5.50
C GLN A 245 -19.13 -15.79 6.86
N MET A 246 -19.28 -14.47 7.01
CA MET A 246 -19.96 -13.91 8.18
C MET A 246 -20.98 -12.83 7.77
N PRO A 247 -22.27 -13.01 8.09
CA PRO A 247 -23.32 -12.09 7.73
C PRO A 247 -23.42 -10.89 8.70
N ASN A 248 -23.80 -9.74 8.15
CA ASN A 248 -24.59 -8.69 8.79
C ASN A 248 -24.03 -7.89 10.00
N ASP A 249 -22.80 -7.37 9.91
CA ASP A 249 -22.38 -6.19 10.71
C ASP A 249 -21.56 -5.23 9.83
N PHE A 250 -22.23 -4.54 8.90
CA PHE A 250 -21.58 -3.83 7.78
C PHE A 250 -21.85 -2.32 7.68
N ALA A 251 -22.35 -1.68 8.75
CA ALA A 251 -22.22 -0.23 8.85
C ALA A 251 -20.87 0.10 9.54
N ILE A 252 -19.78 0.14 8.76
CA ILE A 252 -18.47 0.63 9.23
C ILE A 252 -18.40 2.18 9.18
N PHE A 253 -19.38 2.81 8.54
CA PHE A 253 -19.35 4.21 8.18
C PHE A 253 -20.71 4.87 8.46
N GLU A 254 -20.70 6.08 9.02
CA GLU A 254 -21.93 6.86 9.19
C GLU A 254 -22.42 7.43 7.85
N PRO A 255 -23.73 7.41 7.58
CA PRO A 255 -24.33 7.99 6.36
C PRO A 255 -24.09 9.50 6.30
N ASN A 256 -23.60 10.01 5.16
CA ASN A 256 -23.62 11.44 4.82
C ASN A 256 -23.73 11.59 3.30
N ASP A 257 -24.10 12.78 2.83
CA ASP A 257 -24.18 13.14 1.40
C ASP A 257 -22.96 12.61 0.61
N SER A 258 -23.22 12.05 -0.58
CA SER A 258 -22.31 11.21 -1.38
C SER A 258 -20.81 11.39 -1.10
N ASN A 259 -20.26 10.50 -0.26
CA ASN A 259 -18.81 10.44 0.03
C ASN A 259 -17.97 10.37 -1.24
N LEU A 260 -18.52 9.76 -2.31
CA LEU A 260 -17.90 9.69 -3.62
C LEU A 260 -17.59 11.08 -4.20
N VAL A 261 -18.58 11.98 -4.23
CA VAL A 261 -18.40 13.34 -4.78
C VAL A 261 -17.47 14.15 -3.89
N ARG A 262 -17.63 14.05 -2.57
CA ARG A 262 -16.81 14.79 -1.60
C ARG A 262 -15.32 14.41 -1.71
N ILE A 263 -15.02 13.13 -1.84
CA ILE A 263 -13.63 12.64 -1.86
C ILE A 263 -13.02 12.81 -3.25
N LEU A 264 -13.67 12.30 -4.30
CA LEU A 264 -13.07 12.29 -5.63
C LEU A 264 -13.17 13.63 -6.34
N GLY A 265 -14.16 14.46 -5.99
CA GLY A 265 -14.24 15.84 -6.47
C GLY A 265 -13.06 16.71 -6.03
N GLN A 266 -12.34 16.30 -4.97
CA GLN A 266 -11.15 16.99 -4.45
C GLN A 266 -9.84 16.51 -5.09
N LEU A 267 -9.87 15.53 -6.00
CA LEU A 267 -8.69 14.85 -6.54
C LEU A 267 -8.58 14.98 -8.07
N PRO A 268 -8.29 16.18 -8.60
CA PRO A 268 -8.32 16.43 -10.05
C PRO A 268 -7.18 15.75 -10.84
N SER A 269 -6.09 15.40 -10.17
CA SER A 269 -4.88 14.82 -10.80
C SER A 269 -4.81 13.30 -10.70
N ILE A 270 -5.83 12.64 -10.15
CA ILE A 270 -5.80 11.20 -9.91
C ILE A 270 -5.68 10.43 -11.23
N THR A 271 -4.65 9.58 -11.32
CA THR A 271 -4.34 8.74 -12.48
C THR A 271 -4.63 7.27 -12.24
N LYS A 272 -4.50 6.84 -10.98
CA LYS A 272 -4.71 5.46 -10.57
C LYS A 272 -5.52 5.40 -9.27
N LEU A 273 -6.62 4.67 -9.32
CA LEU A 273 -7.49 4.44 -8.17
C LEU A 273 -7.67 2.94 -7.97
N THR A 274 -7.32 2.46 -6.77
CA THR A 274 -7.60 1.09 -6.32
C THR A 274 -8.52 1.15 -5.11
N VAL A 275 -9.69 0.54 -5.21
CA VAL A 275 -10.69 0.51 -4.13
C VAL A 275 -11.21 -0.90 -3.93
N ASN A 276 -11.51 -1.27 -2.68
CA ASN A 276 -12.15 -2.55 -2.38
C ASN A 276 -13.67 -2.41 -2.13
N ARG A 277 -14.37 -3.53 -1.97
CA ARG A 277 -15.81 -3.56 -1.62
C ARG A 277 -16.18 -2.68 -0.43
N ASP A 278 -15.45 -2.77 0.68
CA ASP A 278 -15.79 -2.00 1.90
C ASP A 278 -15.73 -0.49 1.61
N PHE A 279 -14.72 -0.04 0.87
CA PHE A 279 -14.61 1.36 0.47
C PHE A 279 -15.64 1.76 -0.60
N LEU A 280 -16.00 0.87 -1.52
CA LEU A 280 -17.10 1.12 -2.46
C LEU A 280 -18.44 1.32 -1.74
N GLN A 281 -18.73 0.50 -0.73
CA GLN A 281 -19.92 0.66 0.11
C GLN A 281 -19.88 1.98 0.91
N TYR A 282 -18.71 2.37 1.41
CA TYR A 282 -18.52 3.69 2.03
C TYR A 282 -18.82 4.84 1.07
N LEU A 283 -18.28 4.78 -0.15
CA LEU A 283 -18.51 5.78 -1.19
C LEU A 283 -19.99 5.81 -1.61
N ALA A 284 -20.67 4.66 -1.55
CA ALA A 284 -22.08 4.53 -1.89
C ALA A 284 -23.04 5.17 -0.88
N GLY A 285 -22.56 5.54 0.32
CA GLY A 285 -23.34 6.24 1.34
C GLY A 285 -24.36 5.32 2.01
N GLY A 286 -23.88 4.50 2.97
CA GLY A 286 -24.71 3.57 3.73
C GLY A 286 -26.05 4.16 4.16
N GLY A 287 -27.15 3.54 3.75
CA GLY A 287 -28.47 3.63 4.40
C GLY A 287 -29.04 5.00 4.75
N SER A 288 -29.22 5.93 3.80
CA SER A 288 -30.42 6.79 3.68
C SER A 288 -30.22 7.96 2.69
N GLY A 289 -30.99 7.98 1.61
CA GLY A 289 -31.34 9.20 0.86
C GLY A 289 -30.35 9.75 -0.18
N GLY A 290 -29.03 9.65 0.03
CA GLY A 290 -28.03 10.20 -0.90
C GLY A 290 -27.66 9.23 -2.02
N GLY A 291 -28.45 9.15 -3.10
CA GLY A 291 -28.15 8.28 -4.23
C GLY A 291 -26.78 8.57 -4.87
N VAL A 292 -26.01 7.52 -5.18
CA VAL A 292 -24.77 7.64 -5.97
C VAL A 292 -25.14 8.25 -7.34
N PRO A 293 -24.49 9.36 -7.75
CA PRO A 293 -24.84 9.99 -9.02
C PRO A 293 -24.46 9.07 -10.19
N LYS A 294 -25.16 9.18 -11.32
CA LYS A 294 -24.81 8.39 -12.52
C LYS A 294 -23.40 8.67 -13.02
N LYS A 295 -22.93 9.91 -12.84
CA LYS A 295 -21.62 10.43 -13.21
C LYS A 295 -21.21 11.50 -12.18
N LEU A 296 -19.92 11.62 -11.89
CA LEU A 296 -19.40 12.67 -11.02
C LEU A 296 -19.64 14.06 -11.64
N PRO A 297 -19.81 15.11 -10.82
CA PRO A 297 -19.93 16.48 -11.32
C PRO A 297 -18.71 16.93 -12.14
N ASN A 298 -17.51 16.47 -11.74
CA ASN A 298 -16.25 16.74 -12.41
C ASN A 298 -15.66 15.44 -12.96
N ASP A 299 -15.24 15.45 -14.22
CA ASP A 299 -14.58 14.32 -14.85
C ASP A 299 -13.17 14.08 -14.30
N LEU A 300 -12.85 12.81 -14.07
CA LEU A 300 -11.53 12.34 -13.69
C LEU A 300 -10.65 12.24 -14.94
N ASN A 301 -10.33 13.40 -15.51
CA ASN A 301 -9.69 13.55 -16.82
C ASN A 301 -8.28 12.94 -16.94
N HIS A 302 -7.64 12.65 -15.81
CA HIS A 302 -6.31 12.04 -15.75
C HIS A 302 -6.36 10.54 -15.41
N MET A 303 -7.53 10.00 -15.07
CA MET A 303 -7.70 8.61 -14.66
C MET A 303 -7.36 7.67 -15.81
N ARG A 304 -6.37 6.81 -15.61
CA ARG A 304 -5.90 5.80 -16.57
C ARG A 304 -6.11 4.38 -16.08
N LEU A 305 -5.97 4.16 -14.76
CA LEU A 305 -5.97 2.84 -14.16
C LEU A 305 -7.01 2.78 -13.03
N LEU A 306 -8.04 1.96 -13.22
CA LEU A 306 -9.07 1.74 -12.21
C LEU A 306 -9.06 0.27 -11.79
N THR A 307 -8.92 0.03 -10.49
CA THR A 307 -8.91 -1.32 -9.92
C THR A 307 -9.98 -1.47 -8.86
N PHE A 308 -10.87 -2.44 -9.07
CA PHE A 308 -11.86 -2.88 -8.09
C PHE A 308 -11.41 -4.19 -7.46
N TRP A 309 -11.03 -4.16 -6.18
CA TRP A 309 -10.55 -5.33 -5.45
C TRP A 309 -11.68 -5.98 -4.65
N ILE A 310 -12.07 -7.21 -5.00
CA ILE A 310 -13.11 -8.00 -4.31
C ILE A 310 -14.46 -7.26 -4.38
N ILE A 311 -14.88 -6.84 -5.58
CA ILE A 311 -16.20 -6.22 -5.79
C ILE A 311 -17.29 -7.30 -5.91
N ASN A 312 -18.42 -7.11 -5.23
CA ASN A 312 -19.60 -7.94 -5.38
C ASN A 312 -20.57 -7.31 -6.37
N LEU A 313 -20.56 -7.81 -7.61
CA LEU A 313 -21.46 -7.35 -8.67
C LEU A 313 -22.93 -7.72 -8.44
N SER A 314 -23.24 -8.50 -7.39
CA SER A 314 -24.61 -8.76 -6.94
C SER A 314 -25.16 -7.67 -6.00
N THR A 315 -24.36 -6.65 -5.67
CA THR A 315 -24.77 -5.54 -4.79
C THR A 315 -24.94 -4.26 -5.60
N ILE A 316 -26.18 -3.75 -5.70
CA ILE A 316 -26.51 -2.55 -6.49
C ILE A 316 -25.67 -1.34 -6.08
N ALA A 317 -25.43 -1.14 -4.78
CA ALA A 317 -24.61 -0.03 -4.28
C ALA A 317 -23.18 -0.06 -4.84
N GLU A 318 -22.53 -1.23 -4.82
CA GLU A 318 -21.17 -1.41 -5.34
C GLU A 318 -21.13 -1.24 -6.87
N VAL A 319 -22.09 -1.82 -7.58
CA VAL A 319 -22.23 -1.68 -9.03
C VAL A 319 -22.45 -0.22 -9.43
N THR A 320 -23.30 0.51 -8.70
CA THR A 320 -23.60 1.92 -8.99
C THR A 320 -22.36 2.79 -8.79
N CYS A 321 -21.60 2.58 -7.71
CA CYS A 321 -20.31 3.25 -7.51
C CYS A 321 -19.30 2.92 -8.60
N ALA A 322 -19.17 1.65 -8.97
CA ALA A 322 -18.26 1.22 -10.02
C ALA A 322 -18.61 1.87 -11.37
N LEU A 323 -19.89 1.88 -11.74
CA LEU A 323 -20.36 2.51 -12.98
C LEU A 323 -20.18 4.04 -12.95
N CYS A 324 -20.43 4.69 -11.81
CA CYS A 324 -20.19 6.13 -11.67
C CYS A 324 -18.72 6.48 -11.93
N LEU A 325 -17.79 5.72 -11.34
CA LEU A 325 -16.35 5.88 -11.53
C LEU A 325 -15.92 5.66 -12.98
N ILE A 326 -16.41 4.59 -13.61
CA ILE A 326 -16.13 4.27 -15.02
C ILE A 326 -16.65 5.39 -15.93
N ARG A 327 -17.90 5.82 -15.75
CA ARG A 327 -18.54 6.90 -16.53
C ARG A 327 -17.86 8.25 -16.37
N SER A 328 -17.19 8.47 -15.25
CA SER A 328 -16.48 9.73 -14.95
C SER A 328 -15.00 9.70 -15.36
N SER A 329 -14.55 8.63 -16.01
CA SER A 329 -13.14 8.42 -16.37
C SER A 329 -12.96 8.31 -17.90
N PRO A 330 -13.09 9.42 -18.66
CA PRO A 330 -13.12 9.39 -20.12
C PRO A 330 -11.82 8.88 -20.76
N LYS A 331 -10.67 9.01 -20.08
CA LYS A 331 -9.35 8.55 -20.55
C LYS A 331 -8.89 7.24 -19.91
N LEU A 332 -9.82 6.47 -19.33
CA LEU A 332 -9.50 5.19 -18.69
C LEU A 332 -8.87 4.23 -19.71
N GLN A 333 -7.68 3.71 -19.41
CA GLN A 333 -6.92 2.82 -20.29
C GLN A 333 -6.97 1.36 -19.86
N SER A 334 -7.01 1.12 -18.55
CA SER A 334 -7.06 -0.22 -17.98
C SER A 334 -8.06 -0.31 -16.82
N LEU A 335 -8.90 -1.34 -16.86
CA LEU A 335 -9.82 -1.69 -15.80
C LEU A 335 -9.48 -3.08 -15.25
N THR A 336 -9.18 -3.17 -13.96
CA THR A 336 -8.95 -4.46 -13.28
C THR A 336 -10.06 -4.73 -12.27
N ILE A 337 -10.61 -5.93 -12.28
CA ILE A 337 -11.71 -6.35 -11.41
C ILE A 337 -11.36 -7.67 -10.77
N THR A 338 -11.31 -7.74 -9.44
CA THR A 338 -11.34 -9.01 -8.71
C THR A 338 -12.77 -9.23 -8.23
N ALA A 339 -13.48 -10.18 -8.82
CA ALA A 339 -14.89 -10.43 -8.51
C ALA A 339 -15.07 -11.18 -7.19
N LEU A 340 -16.19 -10.93 -6.51
CA LEU A 340 -16.65 -11.64 -5.32
C LEU A 340 -17.96 -12.38 -5.64
N GLY A 341 -17.87 -13.68 -5.89
CA GLY A 341 -19.01 -14.53 -6.23
C GLY A 341 -19.88 -14.98 -5.05
N LEU A 342 -20.49 -14.04 -4.32
CA LEU A 342 -21.48 -14.37 -3.28
C LEU A 342 -22.84 -14.73 -3.90
N ARG A 343 -23.41 -15.86 -3.49
CA ARG A 343 -24.61 -16.46 -4.09
C ARG A 343 -25.83 -16.24 -3.20
N ASN A 344 -26.45 -15.08 -3.30
CA ASN A 344 -27.81 -14.89 -2.80
C ASN A 344 -28.75 -14.78 -4.03
N PRO A 345 -29.64 -15.76 -4.30
CA PRO A 345 -30.49 -15.79 -5.49
C PRO A 345 -31.28 -14.50 -5.75
N GLU A 346 -31.85 -13.88 -4.71
CA GLU A 346 -32.63 -12.65 -4.84
C GLU A 346 -31.76 -11.48 -5.30
N ASN A 347 -30.55 -11.36 -4.74
CA ASN A 347 -29.60 -10.32 -5.10
C ASN A 347 -29.07 -10.51 -6.53
N LEU A 348 -28.86 -11.76 -6.98
CA LEU A 348 -28.36 -12.06 -8.32
C LEU A 348 -29.33 -11.56 -9.40
N LYS A 349 -30.61 -11.91 -9.29
CA LYS A 349 -31.61 -11.50 -10.28
C LYS A 349 -31.77 -9.98 -10.32
N THR A 350 -31.94 -9.37 -9.15
CA THR A 350 -32.15 -7.92 -9.03
C THR A 350 -30.95 -7.12 -9.57
N ALA A 351 -29.71 -7.56 -9.26
CA ALA A 351 -28.52 -6.90 -9.75
C ALA A 351 -28.34 -7.07 -11.27
N ALA A 352 -28.63 -8.25 -11.82
CA ALA A 352 -28.55 -8.49 -13.26
C ALA A 352 -29.55 -7.63 -14.05
N GLU A 353 -30.81 -7.56 -13.58
CA GLU A 353 -31.83 -6.67 -14.16
C GLU A 353 -31.41 -5.20 -14.09
N PHE A 354 -30.86 -4.76 -12.95
CA PHE A 354 -30.33 -3.41 -12.79
C PHE A 354 -29.21 -3.10 -13.79
N ILE A 355 -28.25 -4.02 -13.97
CA ILE A 355 -27.12 -3.84 -14.91
C ILE A 355 -27.62 -3.79 -16.36
N ARG A 356 -28.58 -4.64 -16.75
CA ARG A 356 -29.19 -4.60 -18.08
C ARG A 356 -29.84 -3.25 -18.38
N ALA A 357 -30.57 -2.70 -17.41
CA ALA A 357 -31.16 -1.36 -17.55
C ALA A 357 -30.11 -0.25 -17.72
N GLN A 358 -28.82 -0.49 -17.40
CA GLN A 358 -27.75 0.48 -17.64
C GLN A 358 -27.24 0.49 -19.09
N GLN A 359 -27.59 -0.50 -19.93
CA GLN A 359 -27.18 -0.56 -21.34
C GLN A 359 -27.81 0.57 -22.17
N GLU A 360 -28.97 1.08 -21.75
CA GLU A 360 -29.62 2.24 -22.38
C GLU A 360 -28.89 3.56 -22.10
N CYS A 361 -27.98 3.59 -21.12
CA CYS A 361 -27.15 4.76 -20.89
C CYS A 361 -26.03 4.75 -21.94
N GLU A 362 -25.90 5.83 -22.73
CA GLU A 362 -24.79 6.04 -23.67
C GLU A 362 -23.45 6.11 -22.92
N ILE A 363 -22.85 4.96 -22.64
CA ILE A 363 -21.49 4.85 -22.10
C ILE A 363 -20.56 4.61 -23.28
N THR A 364 -19.64 5.55 -23.54
CA THR A 364 -18.57 5.38 -24.52
C THR A 364 -17.23 5.39 -23.82
N LEU A 365 -16.51 4.26 -23.85
CA LEU A 365 -15.18 4.09 -23.27
C LEU A 365 -14.14 4.05 -24.39
N SER A 366 -13.87 5.23 -24.97
CA SER A 366 -13.05 5.37 -26.18
C SER A 366 -11.55 5.15 -25.98
N SER A 367 -11.08 5.15 -24.73
CA SER A 367 -9.66 4.95 -24.39
C SER A 367 -9.38 3.60 -23.72
N LEU A 368 -10.41 2.80 -23.42
CA LEU A 368 -10.25 1.58 -22.62
C LEU A 368 -9.68 0.46 -23.49
N GLU A 369 -8.41 0.15 -23.28
CA GLU A 369 -7.67 -0.85 -24.07
C GLU A 369 -7.66 -2.23 -23.41
N ASN A 370 -7.63 -2.28 -22.07
CA ASN A 370 -7.42 -3.53 -21.33
C ASN A 370 -8.45 -3.71 -20.21
N ILE A 371 -9.10 -4.87 -20.18
CA ILE A 371 -9.94 -5.31 -19.07
C ILE A 371 -9.37 -6.62 -18.54
N ASN A 372 -8.99 -6.64 -17.25
CA ASN A 372 -8.54 -7.85 -16.55
C ASN A 372 -9.53 -8.17 -15.43
N ILE A 373 -10.12 -9.36 -15.47
CA ILE A 373 -11.07 -9.82 -14.46
C ILE A 373 -10.52 -11.09 -13.82
N ARG A 374 -10.48 -11.13 -12.50
CA ARG A 374 -9.97 -12.25 -11.70
C ARG A 374 -11.05 -12.80 -10.80
N ASN A 375 -10.92 -14.08 -10.44
CA ASN A 375 -11.86 -14.78 -9.57
C ASN A 375 -13.30 -14.77 -10.12
N PHE A 376 -13.44 -14.86 -11.45
CA PHE A 376 -14.72 -14.79 -12.14
C PHE A 376 -15.48 -16.10 -11.99
N SER A 377 -16.76 -16.02 -11.61
CA SER A 377 -17.62 -17.20 -11.37
C SER A 377 -18.62 -17.45 -12.52
N GLY A 378 -18.80 -16.47 -13.41
CA GLY A 378 -19.78 -16.55 -14.50
C GLY A 378 -21.23 -16.37 -14.02
N LEU A 379 -21.42 -15.73 -12.86
CA LEU A 379 -22.75 -15.40 -12.35
C LEU A 379 -23.43 -14.38 -13.26
N GLU A 380 -24.76 -14.38 -13.29
CA GLU A 380 -25.54 -13.53 -14.20
C GLU A 380 -25.17 -12.03 -14.09
N PRO A 381 -25.07 -11.40 -12.90
CA PRO A 381 -24.63 -10.01 -12.81
C PRO A 381 -23.21 -9.78 -13.33
N GLU A 382 -22.30 -10.74 -13.14
CA GLU A 382 -20.93 -10.65 -13.64
C GLU A 382 -20.91 -10.65 -15.17
N MET A 383 -21.67 -11.57 -15.79
CA MET A 383 -21.80 -11.67 -17.24
C MET A 383 -22.43 -10.41 -17.85
N GLU A 384 -23.52 -9.91 -17.27
CA GLU A 384 -24.17 -8.68 -17.75
C GLU A 384 -23.26 -7.45 -17.61
N PHE A 385 -22.45 -7.39 -16.55
CA PHE A 385 -21.47 -6.31 -16.36
C PHE A 385 -20.38 -6.33 -17.44
N VAL A 386 -19.86 -7.53 -17.78
CA VAL A 386 -18.87 -7.68 -18.86
C VAL A 386 -19.47 -7.33 -20.22
N LYS A 387 -20.70 -7.77 -20.51
CA LYS A 387 -21.41 -7.41 -21.76
C LYS A 387 -21.59 -5.89 -21.88
N LEU A 388 -21.99 -5.22 -20.79
CA LEU A 388 -22.09 -3.76 -20.76
C LEU A 388 -20.75 -3.09 -21.11
N LEU A 389 -19.63 -3.59 -20.56
CA LEU A 389 -18.30 -3.07 -20.87
C LEU A 389 -17.88 -3.33 -22.33
N LEU A 390 -18.18 -4.52 -22.87
CA LEU A 390 -17.90 -4.87 -24.26
C LEU A 390 -18.66 -4.00 -25.27
N LEU A 391 -19.91 -3.65 -24.95
CA LEU A 391 -20.72 -2.73 -25.75
C LEU A 391 -20.25 -1.27 -25.64
N ALA A 392 -19.65 -0.88 -24.51
CA ALA A 392 -19.19 0.49 -24.29
C ALA A 392 -17.75 0.76 -24.79
N ALA A 393 -16.87 -0.25 -24.78
CA ALA A 393 -15.44 -0.09 -25.04
C ALA A 393 -15.11 -0.20 -26.54
N THR A 394 -14.95 0.95 -27.21
CA THR A 394 -14.69 1.01 -28.66
C THR A 394 -13.24 0.78 -29.03
N ALA A 395 -12.29 1.01 -28.11
CA ALA A 395 -10.85 0.82 -28.33
C ALA A 395 -10.26 -0.42 -27.63
N LEU A 396 -11.11 -1.34 -27.17
CA LEU A 396 -10.68 -2.51 -26.42
C LEU A 396 -9.77 -3.42 -27.25
N ARG A 397 -8.60 -3.74 -26.71
CA ARG A 397 -7.61 -4.64 -27.31
C ARG A 397 -7.63 -6.01 -26.66
N LYS A 398 -7.72 -6.05 -25.32
CA LYS A 398 -7.67 -7.30 -24.56
C LYS A 398 -8.72 -7.33 -23.45
N LEU A 399 -9.56 -8.36 -23.44
CA LEU A 399 -10.35 -8.80 -22.31
C LEU A 399 -9.78 -10.13 -21.80
N GLU A 400 -9.26 -10.12 -20.57
CA GLU A 400 -8.72 -11.32 -19.93
C GLU A 400 -9.54 -11.65 -18.68
N ILE A 401 -10.10 -12.85 -18.64
CA ILE A 401 -10.90 -13.37 -17.53
C ILE A 401 -10.19 -14.59 -16.95
N ILE A 402 -9.86 -14.53 -15.67
CA ILE A 402 -9.32 -15.62 -14.88
C ILE A 402 -10.45 -16.15 -13.99
N THR A 403 -10.93 -17.34 -14.30
CA THR A 403 -12.00 -18.01 -13.55
C THR A 403 -11.49 -18.50 -12.20
N LYS A 404 -12.40 -18.74 -11.26
CA LYS A 404 -12.04 -19.34 -9.97
C LYS A 404 -11.80 -20.85 -10.15
N ASN A 405 -10.66 -21.35 -9.68
CA ASN A 405 -10.40 -22.79 -9.64
C ASN A 405 -11.20 -23.43 -8.49
N SER A 406 -12.40 -23.92 -8.79
CA SER A 406 -13.15 -24.82 -7.92
C SER A 406 -14.30 -25.49 -8.66
N ASN A 407 -14.35 -26.81 -8.59
CA ASN A 407 -15.41 -27.74 -9.04
C ASN A 407 -16.81 -27.50 -8.42
N VAL A 408 -17.10 -26.29 -7.94
CA VAL A 408 -18.33 -25.99 -7.23
C VAL A 408 -18.89 -24.67 -7.77
N SER A 409 -19.75 -24.83 -8.78
CA SER A 409 -20.94 -24.00 -9.07
C SER A 409 -20.82 -22.72 -9.93
N GLY A 410 -19.77 -22.47 -10.71
CA GLY A 410 -19.79 -21.42 -11.75
C GLY A 410 -20.28 -21.90 -13.12
N LYS A 411 -20.44 -21.01 -14.10
CA LYS A 411 -20.47 -21.42 -15.51
C LYS A 411 -19.13 -22.05 -15.88
N ALA A 412 -19.15 -23.07 -16.72
CA ALA A 412 -17.89 -23.64 -17.21
C ALA A 412 -17.11 -22.58 -17.99
N ARG A 413 -15.77 -22.69 -18.01
CA ARG A 413 -14.91 -21.78 -18.78
C ARG A 413 -15.35 -21.67 -20.25
N THR A 414 -15.72 -22.80 -20.85
CA THR A 414 -16.20 -22.88 -22.24
C THR A 414 -17.50 -22.11 -22.43
N GLU A 415 -18.47 -22.27 -21.53
CA GLU A 415 -19.75 -21.55 -21.55
C GLU A 415 -19.54 -20.03 -21.42
N ILE A 416 -18.66 -19.60 -20.50
CA ILE A 416 -18.32 -18.17 -20.34
C ILE A 416 -17.73 -17.63 -21.64
N PHE A 417 -16.79 -18.36 -22.23
CA PHE A 417 -16.15 -17.96 -23.47
C PHE A 417 -17.14 -17.87 -24.64
N GLU A 418 -17.96 -18.90 -24.85
CA GLU A 418 -18.96 -18.96 -25.93
C GLU A 418 -19.99 -17.84 -25.82
N GLU A 419 -20.48 -17.55 -24.61
CA GLU A 419 -21.44 -16.48 -24.39
C GLU A 419 -20.84 -15.08 -24.62
N LEU A 420 -19.58 -14.86 -24.22
CA LEU A 420 -18.92 -13.57 -24.44
C LEU A 420 -18.55 -13.35 -25.90
N VAL A 421 -18.14 -14.41 -26.62
CA VAL A 421 -17.84 -14.33 -28.06
C VAL A 421 -19.10 -14.12 -28.89
N SER A 422 -20.23 -14.70 -28.49
CA SER A 422 -21.53 -14.48 -29.15
C SER A 422 -22.19 -13.15 -28.78
N SER A 423 -21.71 -12.47 -27.73
CA SER A 423 -22.22 -11.16 -27.33
C SER A 423 -21.77 -10.03 -28.28
N GLY A 424 -22.60 -9.00 -28.41
CA GLY A 424 -22.24 -7.80 -29.15
C GLY A 424 -21.05 -7.08 -28.52
N ARG A 425 -20.13 -6.58 -29.36
CA ARG A 425 -18.95 -5.81 -28.92
C ARG A 425 -18.75 -4.59 -29.81
N ALA A 426 -18.35 -3.48 -29.21
CA ALA A 426 -18.05 -2.26 -29.94
C ALA A 426 -16.67 -2.29 -30.61
N SER A 427 -15.67 -2.91 -29.95
CA SER A 427 -14.35 -3.13 -30.55
C SER A 427 -14.31 -4.43 -31.33
N VAL A 428 -14.02 -4.33 -32.63
CA VAL A 428 -13.81 -5.50 -33.51
C VAL A 428 -12.44 -6.15 -33.32
N GLN A 429 -11.48 -5.43 -32.73
CA GLN A 429 -10.09 -5.89 -32.53
C GLN A 429 -9.87 -6.55 -31.16
N ALA A 430 -10.89 -6.55 -30.29
CA ALA A 430 -10.76 -7.06 -28.93
C ALA A 430 -10.52 -8.59 -28.93
N GLU A 431 -9.39 -9.00 -28.37
CA GLU A 431 -9.10 -10.39 -28.04
C GLU A 431 -9.78 -10.75 -26.70
N ILE A 432 -10.59 -11.81 -26.69
CA ILE A 432 -11.23 -12.34 -25.48
C ILE A 432 -10.46 -13.59 -25.07
N ILE A 433 -9.90 -13.58 -23.86
CA ILE A 433 -9.13 -14.67 -23.30
C ILE A 433 -9.80 -15.08 -21.98
N VAL A 434 -10.19 -16.36 -21.88
CA VAL A 434 -10.67 -16.94 -20.62
C VAL A 434 -9.71 -18.06 -20.22
N ARG A 435 -9.17 -18.00 -19.00
CA ARG A 435 -8.23 -18.97 -18.42
C ARG A 435 -8.71 -19.38 -17.03
N ASP A 436 -8.28 -20.56 -16.61
CA ASP A 436 -8.50 -21.03 -15.24
C ASP A 436 -7.37 -20.53 -14.32
N PHE A 437 -7.63 -20.48 -13.02
CA PHE A 437 -6.60 -20.14 -12.03
C PHE A 437 -5.61 -21.31 -11.91
N ASP A 438 -4.36 -21.10 -12.35
CA ASP A 438 -3.27 -22.08 -12.22
C ASP A 438 -2.92 -22.39 -10.76
#